data_AF-A0A0B2VQT1-F1
#
_entry.id   AF-A0A0B2VQT1-F1
#
_cell.length_a   1.000
_cell.length_b   1.000
_cell.length_c   1.000
_cell.angle_alpha   90.00
_cell.angle_beta   90.00
_cell.angle_gamma   90.00
#
_symmetry.space_group_name_H-M   'P 1'
#
loop_
_entity.id
_entity.type
_entity.pdbx_description
1 polymer ?
#
loop_
_entity_poly.entity_id
_entity_poly.type
_entity_poly.pdbx_seq_one_letter_code
_entity_poly.pdbx_strand_id
1 'polypeptide(L)'
;MMAQYCDALAALPDFAPELLMCVVELLKSFNSRSCQLILGAGALQLIGLKSISVKHLALSSRCLQLILRFVPYLKSDFENQLPAAKQNQLRHMTHVMRDYNDHIDEITNKLISVIEHHTVVQLQQWELKGSIPSAAFQQICKQLGKFYNGLTGTMPESMIKDLFLRVHESFKTNLKEQLAIMRITPHDSLTYGLVSQDYSFYVKSMKAMPCCNDFKDESISEALYAK
;
A
#
# COMPACT_ATOMS: atom_id res chain seq x y z
N MET A 1 -4.53 7.84 25.68
CA MET A 1 -3.21 8.52 25.69
C MET A 1 -3.28 9.90 25.06
N MET A 2 -3.54 10.07 23.75
CA MET A 2 -3.65 11.43 23.15
C MET A 2 -4.69 12.31 23.85
N ALA A 3 -5.90 11.79 24.10
CA ALA A 3 -6.94 12.53 24.83
C ALA A 3 -6.51 12.97 26.24
N GLN A 4 -5.69 12.18 26.93
CA GLN A 4 -5.19 12.53 28.28
C GLN A 4 -4.26 13.75 28.23
N TYR A 5 -3.56 13.98 27.11
CA TYR A 5 -2.79 15.20 26.92
C TYR A 5 -3.67 16.43 26.63
N CYS A 6 -4.83 16.26 25.97
CA CYS A 6 -5.83 17.32 25.86
C CYS A 6 -6.39 17.68 27.25
N ASP A 7 -6.74 16.68 28.05
CA ASP A 7 -7.25 16.89 29.42
C ASP A 7 -6.20 17.61 30.29
N ALA A 8 -4.94 17.18 30.20
CA ALA A 8 -3.83 17.82 30.90
C ALA A 8 -3.60 19.26 30.42
N LEU A 9 -3.67 19.51 29.12
CA LEU A 9 -3.54 20.85 28.54
C LEU A 9 -4.65 21.79 29.05
N ALA A 10 -5.89 21.30 29.14
CA ALA A 10 -7.00 22.07 29.67
C ALA A 10 -6.86 22.38 31.17
N ALA A 11 -6.32 21.43 31.95
CA ALA A 11 -6.11 21.62 33.38
C ALA A 11 -4.87 22.47 33.72
N LEU A 12 -3.84 22.43 32.88
CA LEU A 12 -2.51 23.01 33.13
C LEU A 12 -1.99 23.78 31.89
N PRO A 13 -2.66 24.85 31.45
CA PRO A 13 -2.32 25.56 30.21
C PRO A 13 -0.92 26.20 30.24
N ASP A 14 -0.41 26.58 31.41
CA ASP A 14 0.94 27.14 31.57
C ASP A 14 2.05 26.16 31.14
N PHE A 15 1.75 24.86 31.13
CA PHE A 15 2.66 23.79 30.70
C PHE A 15 2.43 23.35 29.25
N ALA A 16 1.65 24.11 28.46
CA ALA A 16 1.38 23.79 27.05
C ALA A 16 2.64 23.53 26.21
N PRO A 17 3.75 24.30 26.33
CA PRO A 17 4.98 24.03 25.58
C PRO A 17 5.60 22.66 25.91
N GLU A 18 5.66 22.29 27.18
CA GLU A 18 6.22 21.03 27.65
C GLU A 18 5.32 19.85 27.25
N LEU A 19 4.01 19.99 27.47
CA LEU A 19 3.02 18.97 27.09
C LEU A 19 3.01 18.72 25.58
N LEU A 20 3.16 19.76 24.75
CA LEU A 20 3.29 19.64 23.30
C LEU A 20 4.49 18.75 22.93
N MET A 21 5.65 19.00 23.55
CA MET A 21 6.85 18.23 23.26
C MET A 21 6.71 16.77 23.68
N CYS A 22 6.04 16.50 24.80
CA CYS A 22 5.72 15.12 25.21
C CYS A 22 4.82 14.41 24.18
N VAL A 23 3.78 15.08 23.66
CA VAL A 23 2.93 14.52 22.60
C VAL A 23 3.72 14.25 21.32
N VAL A 24 4.59 15.17 20.92
CA VAL A 24 5.46 15.00 19.75
C VAL A 24 6.36 13.77 19.91
N GLU A 25 7.02 13.61 21.06
CA GLU A 25 7.91 12.47 21.30
C GLU A 25 7.15 11.15 21.40
N LEU A 26 5.94 11.16 21.95
CA LEU A 26 5.05 9.99 21.94
C LEU A 26 4.71 9.57 20.50
N LEU A 27 4.30 10.52 19.65
CA LEU A 27 3.93 10.26 18.27
C LEU A 27 5.12 9.76 17.45
N LYS A 28 6.30 10.38 17.61
CA LYS A 28 7.54 9.91 16.96
C LYS A 28 7.91 8.50 17.40
N SER A 29 7.83 8.23 18.71
CA SER A 29 8.16 6.91 19.27
C SER A 29 7.24 5.82 18.71
N PHE A 30 5.94 6.10 18.61
CA PHE A 30 4.99 5.18 17.99
C PHE A 30 5.33 4.92 16.51
N ASN A 31 5.58 5.98 15.73
CA ASN A 31 5.90 5.85 14.31
C ASN A 31 7.17 5.03 14.08
N SER A 32 8.25 5.41 14.76
CA SER A 32 9.55 4.75 14.69
C SER A 32 9.45 3.28 15.08
N ARG A 33 8.78 2.98 16.20
CA ARG A 33 8.63 1.60 16.66
C ARG A 33 7.79 0.76 15.70
N SER A 34 6.71 1.32 15.17
CA SER A 34 5.86 0.63 14.18
C SER A 34 6.65 0.32 12.90
N CYS A 35 7.44 1.28 12.41
CA CYS A 35 8.28 1.10 11.23
C CYS A 35 9.30 -0.04 11.45
N GLN A 36 10.03 -0.03 12.58
CA GLN A 36 10.98 -1.09 12.92
C GLN A 36 10.33 -2.47 12.97
N LEU A 37 9.15 -2.58 13.57
CA LEU A 37 8.47 -3.87 13.73
C LEU A 37 7.96 -4.43 12.40
N ILE A 38 7.43 -3.55 11.54
CA ILE A 38 6.71 -3.93 10.32
C ILE A 38 7.63 -3.92 9.09
N LEU A 39 8.27 -2.79 8.80
CA LEU A 39 9.18 -2.64 7.66
C LEU A 39 10.59 -3.13 7.98
N GLY A 40 11.08 -2.88 9.19
CA GLY A 40 12.38 -3.36 9.69
C GLY A 40 12.39 -4.84 10.11
N ALA A 41 11.28 -5.56 9.93
CA ALA A 41 11.11 -6.97 10.31
C ALA A 41 11.41 -7.28 11.80
N GLY A 42 11.41 -6.28 12.68
CA GLY A 42 11.70 -6.45 14.10
C GLY A 42 10.71 -7.37 14.82
N ALA A 43 9.46 -7.46 14.34
CA ALA A 43 8.48 -8.38 14.92
C ALA A 43 8.84 -9.86 14.70
N LEU A 44 9.59 -10.20 13.63
CA LEU A 44 10.08 -11.57 13.44
C LEU A 44 11.04 -11.98 14.56
N GLN A 45 11.89 -11.04 14.99
CA GLN A 45 12.90 -11.28 16.02
C GLN A 45 12.31 -11.20 17.44
N LEU A 46 11.46 -10.21 17.70
CA LEU A 46 10.98 -9.92 19.06
C LEU A 46 9.91 -10.89 19.56
N ILE A 47 9.02 -11.33 18.66
CA ILE A 47 7.89 -12.20 19.02
C ILE A 47 7.86 -13.50 18.22
N GLY A 48 8.91 -13.78 17.44
CA GLY A 48 9.07 -15.06 16.75
C GLY A 48 8.09 -15.28 15.59
N LEU A 49 7.57 -14.22 14.97
CA LEU A 49 6.73 -14.37 13.77
C LEU A 49 7.55 -14.99 12.63
N LYS A 50 6.92 -15.88 11.86
CA LYS A 50 7.55 -16.48 10.66
C LYS A 50 7.65 -15.49 9.50
N SER A 51 6.67 -14.60 9.36
CA SER A 51 6.65 -13.58 8.31
C SER A 51 5.74 -12.40 8.69
N ILE A 52 5.99 -11.26 8.06
CA ILE A 52 5.08 -10.11 8.06
C ILE A 52 4.11 -10.31 6.90
N SER A 53 2.82 -10.52 7.21
CA SER A 53 1.78 -10.75 6.21
C SER A 53 1.25 -9.45 5.60
N VAL A 54 0.58 -9.57 4.45
CA VAL A 54 -0.20 -8.48 3.84
C VAL A 54 -1.19 -7.87 4.84
N LYS A 55 -1.83 -8.69 5.68
CA LYS A 55 -2.76 -8.24 6.71
C LYS A 55 -2.06 -7.42 7.81
N HIS A 56 -0.83 -7.77 8.19
CA HIS A 56 -0.04 -6.97 9.14
C HIS A 56 0.31 -5.60 8.56
N LEU A 57 0.74 -5.55 7.29
CA LEU A 57 1.03 -4.31 6.58
C LEU A 57 -0.22 -3.41 6.48
N ALA A 58 -1.33 -3.97 6.02
CA ALA A 58 -2.61 -3.28 5.91
C ALA A 58 -3.07 -2.70 7.26
N LEU A 59 -3.04 -3.50 8.32
CA LEU A 59 -3.45 -3.06 9.65
C LEU A 59 -2.55 -1.94 10.18
N SER A 60 -1.23 -2.08 10.01
CA SER A 60 -0.27 -1.05 10.42
C SER A 60 -0.53 0.28 9.69
N SER A 61 -0.72 0.25 8.37
CA SER A 61 -1.06 1.44 7.59
C SER A 61 -2.34 2.12 8.09
N ARG A 62 -3.39 1.34 8.37
CA ARG A 62 -4.66 1.86 8.90
C ARG A 62 -4.53 2.44 10.32
N CYS A 63 -3.71 1.83 11.18
CA CYS A 63 -3.40 2.37 12.51
C CYS A 63 -2.67 3.73 12.43
N LEU A 64 -1.69 3.85 11.54
CA LEU A 64 -0.97 5.10 11.31
C LEU A 64 -1.92 6.19 10.79
N GLN A 65 -2.77 5.87 9.81
CA GLN A 65 -3.78 6.78 9.28
C GLN A 65 -4.80 7.23 10.34
N LEU A 66 -5.20 6.32 11.24
CA LEU A 66 -6.09 6.65 12.34
C LEU A 66 -5.45 7.65 13.30
N ILE A 67 -4.20 7.43 13.70
CA ILE A 67 -3.48 8.39 14.56
C ILE A 67 -3.34 9.73 13.84
N LEU A 68 -2.87 9.71 12.59
CA LEU A 68 -2.68 10.89 11.77
C LEU A 68 -3.98 11.70 11.62
N ARG A 69 -5.15 11.05 11.57
CA ARG A 69 -6.45 11.73 11.52
C ARG A 69 -6.72 12.60 12.73
N PHE A 70 -6.20 12.25 13.92
CA PHE A 70 -6.38 13.01 15.16
C PHE A 70 -5.33 14.11 15.36
N VAL A 71 -4.15 14.00 14.74
CA VAL A 71 -3.04 14.95 14.94
C VAL A 71 -3.42 16.42 14.64
N PRO A 72 -4.21 16.76 13.59
CA PRO A 72 -4.63 18.13 13.35
C PRO A 72 -5.47 18.75 14.47
N TYR A 73 -6.33 17.95 15.11
CA TYR A 73 -7.16 18.41 16.23
C TYR A 73 -6.30 18.70 17.46
N LEU A 74 -5.37 17.78 17.78
CA LEU A 74 -4.37 18.01 18.82
C LEU A 74 -3.58 19.29 18.53
N LYS A 75 -3.10 19.46 17.30
CA LYS A 75 -2.34 20.66 16.90
C LYS A 75 -3.14 21.92 17.17
N SER A 76 -4.43 21.94 16.80
CA SER A 76 -5.31 23.09 17.01
C SER A 76 -5.52 23.41 18.48
N ASP A 77 -5.68 22.40 19.35
CA ASP A 77 -5.85 22.62 20.78
C ASP A 77 -4.59 23.24 21.40
N PHE A 78 -3.41 22.74 21.04
CA PHE A 78 -2.13 23.31 21.49
C PHE A 78 -1.90 24.71 20.93
N GLU A 79 -2.27 24.95 19.67
CA GLU A 79 -2.14 26.27 19.02
C GLU A 79 -2.92 27.36 19.78
N ASN A 80 -4.11 27.03 20.28
CA ASN A 80 -4.94 27.96 21.05
C ASN A 80 -4.38 28.26 22.46
N GLN A 81 -3.61 27.35 23.05
CA GLN A 81 -3.11 27.46 24.42
C GLN A 81 -1.64 27.93 24.49
N LEU A 82 -0.90 27.85 23.37
CA LEU A 82 0.51 28.23 23.34
C LEU A 82 0.69 29.76 23.38
N PRO A 83 1.63 30.27 24.19
CA PRO A 83 2.05 31.66 24.11
C PRO A 83 2.59 32.00 22.71
N ALA A 84 2.36 33.23 22.24
CA ALA A 84 2.78 33.69 20.91
C ALA A 84 4.28 33.41 20.62
N ALA A 85 5.15 33.58 21.62
CA ALA A 85 6.58 33.33 21.51
C ALA A 85 6.95 31.84 21.28
N LYS A 86 6.03 30.90 21.54
CA LYS A 86 6.25 29.46 21.44
C LYS A 86 5.50 28.80 20.28
N GLN A 87 4.69 29.55 19.52
CA GLN A 87 3.92 29.05 18.38
C GLN A 87 4.78 28.31 17.33
N ASN A 88 6.05 28.71 17.16
CA ASN A 88 7.00 28.03 16.29
C ASN A 88 7.24 26.55 16.63
N GLN A 89 6.93 26.10 17.85
CA GLN A 89 7.06 24.69 18.26
C GLN A 89 6.06 23.78 17.54
N LEU A 90 4.93 24.30 17.06
CA LEU A 90 3.94 23.52 16.30
C LEU A 90 4.51 22.91 15.01
N ARG A 91 5.63 23.45 14.49
CA ARG A 91 6.38 22.86 13.37
C ARG A 91 6.76 21.40 13.62
N HIS A 92 6.95 21.01 14.88
CA HIS A 92 7.28 19.63 15.25
C HIS A 92 6.09 18.68 15.02
N MET A 93 4.86 19.14 15.25
CA MET A 93 3.67 18.36 14.87
C MET A 93 3.52 18.25 13.36
N THR A 94 3.82 19.32 12.62
CA THR A 94 3.83 19.26 11.14
C THR A 94 4.85 18.25 10.63
N HIS A 95 6.05 18.21 11.23
CA HIS A 95 7.06 17.21 10.90
C HIS A 95 6.56 15.78 11.17
N VAL A 96 5.95 15.56 12.35
CA VAL A 96 5.35 14.26 12.69
C VAL A 96 4.30 13.85 11.67
N MET A 97 3.42 14.75 11.24
CA MET A 97 2.42 14.41 10.21
C MET A 97 3.07 13.97 8.90
N ARG A 98 4.16 14.63 8.48
CA ARG A 98 4.92 14.22 7.29
C ARG A 98 5.53 12.83 7.48
N ASP A 99 6.23 12.60 8.59
CA ASP A 99 6.87 11.30 8.88
C ASP A 99 5.87 10.13 8.92
N TYR A 100 4.63 10.38 9.35
CA TYR A 100 3.56 9.38 9.30
C TYR A 100 3.09 9.11 7.88
N ASN A 101 2.92 10.15 7.05
CA ASN A 101 2.55 9.97 5.64
C ASN A 101 3.65 9.21 4.87
N ASP A 102 4.92 9.58 5.06
CA ASP A 102 6.04 8.91 4.43
C ASP A 102 6.04 7.40 4.79
N HIS A 103 5.82 7.07 6.07
CA HIS A 103 5.73 5.67 6.51
C HIS A 103 4.50 4.94 5.94
N ILE A 104 3.34 5.60 5.83
CA ILE A 104 2.15 5.03 5.17
C ILE A 104 2.44 4.71 3.69
N ASP A 105 3.17 5.59 3.01
CA ASP A 105 3.58 5.41 1.61
C ASP A 105 4.61 4.28 1.47
N GLU A 106 5.57 4.17 2.38
CA GLU A 106 6.50 3.04 2.42
C GLU A 106 5.78 1.68 2.58
N ILE A 107 4.79 1.61 3.47
CA ILE A 107 3.96 0.39 3.62
C ILE A 107 3.18 0.11 2.33
N THR A 108 2.62 1.13 1.70
CA THR A 108 1.89 1.01 0.43
C THR A 108 2.80 0.47 -0.67
N ASN A 109 4.01 1.00 -0.79
CA ASN A 109 5.01 0.53 -1.74
C ASN A 109 5.44 -0.92 -1.43
N LYS A 110 5.58 -1.29 -0.15
CA LYS A 110 5.90 -2.66 0.25
C LYS A 110 4.78 -3.65 -0.13
N LEU A 111 3.52 -3.25 0.02
CA LEU A 111 2.38 -4.06 -0.41
C LEU A 111 2.42 -4.33 -1.92
N ILE A 112 2.68 -3.29 -2.72
CA ILE A 112 2.82 -3.42 -4.18
C ILE A 112 4.00 -4.32 -4.54
N SER A 113 5.16 -4.11 -3.91
CA SER A 113 6.37 -4.89 -4.21
C SER A 113 6.19 -6.39 -3.94
N VAL A 114 5.39 -6.76 -2.92
CA VAL A 114 5.11 -8.16 -2.59
C VAL A 114 4.37 -8.87 -3.73
N ILE A 115 3.34 -8.24 -4.28
CA ILE A 115 2.53 -8.84 -5.35
C ILE A 115 3.21 -8.73 -6.71
N GLU A 116 3.95 -7.64 -6.96
CA GLU A 116 4.79 -7.47 -8.14
C GLU A 116 5.86 -8.58 -8.22
N HIS A 117 6.59 -8.83 -7.13
CA HIS A 117 7.58 -9.90 -7.08
C HIS A 117 6.98 -11.25 -7.46
N HIS A 118 5.81 -11.59 -6.92
CA HIS A 118 5.15 -12.84 -7.29
C HIS A 118 4.78 -12.90 -8.77
N THR A 119 4.25 -11.80 -9.29
CA THR A 119 3.80 -11.70 -10.68
C THR A 119 4.96 -11.83 -11.66
N VAL A 120 6.09 -11.15 -11.39
CA VAL A 120 7.33 -11.27 -12.17
C VAL A 120 7.84 -12.71 -12.19
N VAL A 121 7.90 -13.38 -11.03
CA VAL A 121 8.34 -14.78 -10.95
C VAL A 121 7.47 -15.70 -11.79
N GLN A 122 6.15 -15.50 -11.80
CA GLN A 122 5.25 -16.29 -12.64
C GLN A 122 5.41 -15.98 -14.13
N LEU A 123 5.61 -14.71 -14.51
CA LEU A 123 5.86 -14.32 -15.89
C LEU A 123 7.18 -14.89 -16.43
N GLN A 124 8.22 -14.98 -15.61
CA GLN A 124 9.50 -15.58 -16.00
C GLN A 124 9.40 -17.08 -16.31
N GLN A 125 8.43 -17.77 -15.68
CA GLN A 125 8.14 -19.20 -15.90
C GLN A 125 7.01 -19.42 -16.91
N TRP A 126 6.52 -18.35 -17.55
CA TRP A 126 5.38 -18.43 -18.44
C TRP A 126 5.75 -19.08 -19.77
N GLU A 127 5.06 -20.17 -20.09
CA GLU A 127 5.14 -20.84 -21.37
C GLU A 127 3.78 -20.81 -22.06
N LEU A 128 3.78 -20.49 -23.36
CA LEU A 128 2.57 -20.46 -24.21
C LEU A 128 2.20 -21.84 -24.76
N LYS A 129 2.55 -22.90 -24.02
CA LYS A 129 2.29 -24.29 -24.39
C LYS A 129 1.32 -24.88 -23.39
N GLY A 130 0.19 -25.39 -23.86
CA GLY A 130 -0.81 -26.06 -23.01
C GLY A 130 -2.19 -25.41 -23.06
N SER A 131 -2.95 -25.58 -21.98
CA SER A 131 -4.31 -25.04 -21.85
C SER A 131 -4.30 -23.55 -21.58
N ILE A 132 -5.31 -22.85 -22.10
CA ILE A 132 -5.60 -21.46 -21.76
C ILE A 132 -6.77 -21.43 -20.76
N PRO A 133 -6.67 -20.70 -19.63
CA PRO A 133 -5.53 -19.87 -19.23
C PRO A 133 -4.31 -20.69 -18.82
N SER A 134 -3.11 -20.18 -19.11
CA SER A 134 -1.84 -20.82 -18.77
C SER A 134 -1.66 -20.94 -17.25
N ALA A 135 -0.86 -21.91 -16.81
CA ALA A 135 -0.59 -22.13 -15.38
C ALA A 135 -0.03 -20.87 -14.69
N ALA A 136 0.82 -20.10 -15.38
CA ALA A 136 1.36 -18.85 -14.88
C ALA A 136 0.24 -17.82 -14.62
N PHE A 137 -0.67 -17.61 -15.58
CA PHE A 137 -1.78 -16.66 -15.42
C PHE A 137 -2.81 -17.11 -14.38
N GLN A 138 -3.07 -18.42 -14.28
CA GLN A 138 -3.88 -18.97 -13.19
C GLN A 138 -3.27 -18.66 -11.82
N GLN A 139 -1.96 -18.84 -11.67
CA GLN A 139 -1.27 -18.59 -10.41
C GLN A 139 -1.17 -17.09 -10.07
N ILE A 140 -0.94 -16.24 -11.06
CA ILE A 140 -1.00 -14.77 -10.91
C ILE A 140 -2.37 -14.37 -10.37
N CYS A 141 -3.45 -14.77 -11.04
CA CYS A 141 -4.82 -14.40 -10.63
C CYS A 141 -5.17 -14.96 -9.24
N LYS A 142 -4.72 -16.17 -8.93
CA LYS A 142 -4.90 -16.77 -7.60
C LYS A 142 -4.20 -15.97 -6.50
N GLN A 143 -2.98 -15.49 -6.73
CA GLN A 143 -2.29 -14.66 -5.74
C GLN A 143 -2.88 -13.26 -5.63
N LEU A 144 -3.31 -12.66 -6.74
CA LEU A 144 -4.04 -11.39 -6.71
C LEU A 144 -5.31 -11.50 -5.87
N GLY A 145 -6.07 -12.59 -6.00
CA GLY A 145 -7.23 -12.87 -5.14
C GLY A 145 -6.86 -13.03 -3.66
N LYS A 146 -5.77 -13.73 -3.36
CA LYS A 146 -5.27 -13.84 -1.96
C LYS A 146 -4.79 -12.50 -1.40
N PHE A 147 -4.12 -11.70 -2.22
CA PHE A 147 -3.68 -10.35 -1.87
C PHE A 147 -4.89 -9.47 -1.54
N TYR A 148 -5.90 -9.44 -2.42
CA TYR A 148 -7.18 -8.76 -2.19
C TYR A 148 -7.81 -9.19 -0.86
N ASN A 149 -7.99 -10.50 -0.65
CA ASN A 149 -8.58 -11.04 0.58
C ASN A 149 -7.78 -10.67 1.85
N GLY A 150 -6.46 -10.49 1.73
CA GLY A 150 -5.60 -10.03 2.81
C GLY A 150 -5.79 -8.55 3.18
N LEU A 151 -6.30 -7.74 2.25
CA LEU A 151 -6.56 -6.31 2.44
C LEU A 151 -8.02 -6.04 2.87
N THR A 152 -8.97 -6.81 2.35
CA THR A 152 -10.40 -6.65 2.66
C THR A 152 -10.69 -6.79 4.15
N GLY A 153 -11.67 -6.02 4.62
CA GLY A 153 -12.02 -5.95 6.04
C GLY A 153 -11.05 -5.11 6.89
N THR A 154 -9.87 -4.76 6.36
CA THR A 154 -8.92 -3.85 7.01
C THR A 154 -8.86 -2.50 6.30
N MET A 155 -8.66 -2.51 4.99
CA MET A 155 -8.54 -1.30 4.18
C MET A 155 -9.86 -0.94 3.48
N PRO A 156 -10.19 0.34 3.32
CA PRO A 156 -11.33 0.78 2.52
C PRO A 156 -11.21 0.35 1.06
N GLU A 157 -12.34 0.07 0.40
CA GLU A 157 -12.37 -0.38 -0.99
C GLU A 157 -11.69 0.59 -1.96
N SER A 158 -11.84 1.89 -1.77
CA SER A 158 -11.16 2.91 -2.59
C SER A 158 -9.64 2.78 -2.55
N MET A 159 -9.08 2.53 -1.37
CA MET A 159 -7.64 2.38 -1.18
C MET A 159 -7.13 1.05 -1.76
N ILE A 160 -7.92 -0.01 -1.66
CA ILE A 160 -7.62 -1.28 -2.31
C ILE A 160 -7.64 -1.10 -3.83
N LYS A 161 -8.64 -0.39 -4.37
CA LYS A 161 -8.71 -0.07 -5.79
C LYS A 161 -7.47 0.70 -6.27
N ASP A 162 -7.05 1.73 -5.55
CA ASP A 162 -5.84 2.50 -5.88
C ASP A 162 -4.58 1.63 -5.88
N LEU A 163 -4.46 0.69 -4.93
CA LEU A 163 -3.38 -0.31 -4.92
C LEU A 163 -3.42 -1.19 -6.18
N PHE A 164 -4.59 -1.73 -6.52
CA PHE A 164 -4.75 -2.60 -7.68
C PHE A 164 -4.52 -1.88 -9.01
N LEU A 165 -4.81 -0.58 -9.10
CA LEU A 165 -4.46 0.24 -10.26
C LEU A 165 -2.94 0.29 -10.45
N ARG A 166 -2.17 0.55 -9.38
CA ARG A 166 -0.69 0.56 -9.46
C ARG A 166 -0.13 -0.83 -9.75
N VAL A 167 -0.70 -1.88 -9.16
CA VAL A 167 -0.31 -3.27 -9.45
C VAL A 167 -0.58 -3.62 -10.91
N HIS A 168 -1.69 -3.15 -11.48
CA HIS A 168 -2.01 -3.35 -12.88
C HIS A 168 -1.02 -2.65 -13.83
N GLU A 169 -0.66 -1.40 -13.55
CA GLU A 169 0.36 -0.69 -14.35
C GLU A 169 1.74 -1.34 -14.28
N SER A 170 2.17 -1.79 -13.10
CA SER A 170 3.39 -2.59 -12.94
C SER A 170 3.29 -3.91 -13.72
N PHE A 171 2.16 -4.62 -13.64
CA PHE A 171 1.96 -5.85 -14.41
C PHE A 171 2.07 -5.63 -15.92
N LYS A 172 1.45 -4.57 -16.46
CA LYS A 172 1.54 -4.24 -17.89
C LYS A 172 2.99 -4.00 -18.33
N THR A 173 3.74 -3.25 -17.53
CA THR A 173 5.17 -3.01 -17.78
C THR A 173 5.96 -4.32 -17.81
N ASN A 174 5.82 -5.14 -16.78
CA ASN A 174 6.51 -6.43 -16.67
C ASN A 174 6.09 -7.43 -17.78
N LEU A 175 4.82 -7.44 -18.16
CA LEU A 175 4.31 -8.28 -19.25
C LEU A 175 4.92 -7.85 -20.59
N LYS A 176 5.00 -6.55 -20.86
CA LYS A 176 5.61 -6.00 -22.07
C LYS A 176 7.09 -6.39 -22.19
N GLU A 177 7.83 -6.31 -21.10
CA GLU A 177 9.23 -6.75 -21.03
C GLU A 177 9.35 -8.25 -21.27
N GLN A 178 8.49 -9.07 -20.65
CA GLN A 178 8.51 -10.51 -20.84
C GLN A 178 8.20 -10.93 -22.29
N LEU A 179 7.23 -10.27 -22.95
CA LEU A 179 6.94 -10.52 -24.37
C LEU A 179 8.14 -10.18 -25.26
N ALA A 180 8.88 -9.12 -24.94
CA ALA A 180 10.10 -8.76 -25.66
C ALA A 180 11.20 -9.83 -25.51
N ILE A 181 11.38 -10.38 -24.30
CA ILE A 181 12.32 -11.48 -24.03
C ILE A 181 11.93 -12.74 -24.83
N MET A 182 10.63 -13.07 -24.84
CA MET A 182 10.09 -14.22 -25.60
C MET A 182 10.04 -13.98 -27.12
N ARG A 183 10.38 -12.77 -27.59
CA ARG A 183 10.31 -12.33 -29.00
C ARG A 183 8.93 -12.46 -29.61
N ILE A 184 7.88 -12.29 -28.81
CA ILE A 184 6.50 -12.33 -29.26
C ILE A 184 6.09 -10.92 -29.66
N THR A 185 5.52 -10.80 -30.86
CA THR A 185 5.06 -9.51 -31.39
C THR A 185 3.62 -9.62 -31.86
N PRO A 186 2.89 -8.49 -31.95
CA PRO A 186 1.54 -8.47 -32.53
C PRO A 186 1.47 -9.00 -33.98
N HIS A 187 2.61 -9.10 -34.68
CA HIS A 187 2.68 -9.65 -36.04
C HIS A 187 2.59 -11.19 -36.07
N ASP A 188 2.91 -11.88 -34.98
CA ASP A 188 2.69 -13.32 -34.83
C ASP A 188 1.27 -13.59 -34.32
N SER A 189 0.30 -13.56 -35.22
CA SER A 189 -1.13 -13.56 -34.90
C SER A 189 -1.60 -14.78 -34.09
N LEU A 190 -1.02 -15.96 -34.31
CA LEU A 190 -1.37 -17.18 -33.58
C LEU A 190 -0.88 -17.11 -32.13
N THR A 191 0.42 -16.87 -31.93
CA THR A 191 1.03 -16.81 -30.60
C THR A 191 0.48 -15.63 -29.80
N TYR A 192 0.33 -14.48 -30.46
CA TYR A 192 -0.24 -13.28 -29.85
C TYR A 192 -1.72 -13.47 -29.49
N GLY A 193 -2.46 -14.28 -30.25
CA GLY A 193 -3.83 -14.69 -29.92
C GLY A 193 -3.90 -15.45 -28.59
N LEU A 194 -2.97 -16.37 -28.32
CA LEU A 194 -2.89 -17.10 -27.04
C LEU A 194 -2.58 -16.15 -25.87
N VAL A 195 -1.60 -15.27 -26.06
CA VAL A 195 -1.24 -14.19 -25.11
C VAL A 195 -2.46 -13.32 -24.78
N SER A 196 -3.25 -12.95 -25.79
CA SER A 196 -4.44 -12.11 -25.64
C SER A 196 -5.53 -12.80 -24.80
N GLN A 197 -5.68 -14.12 -24.91
CA GLN A 197 -6.62 -14.88 -24.09
C GLN A 197 -6.17 -14.97 -22.62
N ASP A 198 -4.87 -15.19 -22.37
CA ASP A 198 -4.30 -15.14 -21.01
C ASP A 198 -4.49 -13.77 -20.36
N TYR A 199 -4.19 -12.69 -21.11
CA TYR A 199 -4.42 -11.33 -20.64
C TYR A 199 -5.91 -11.06 -20.36
N SER A 200 -6.81 -11.52 -21.24
CA SER A 200 -8.26 -11.42 -21.03
C SER A 200 -8.71 -12.15 -19.76
N PHE A 201 -8.13 -13.31 -19.46
CA PHE A 201 -8.41 -14.02 -18.22
C PHE A 201 -7.93 -13.23 -16.99
N TYR A 202 -6.76 -12.59 -17.06
CA TYR A 202 -6.27 -11.70 -16.02
C TYR A 202 -7.20 -10.49 -15.79
N VAL A 203 -7.62 -9.79 -16.85
CA VAL A 203 -8.53 -8.63 -16.74
C VAL A 203 -9.87 -9.05 -16.12
N LYS A 204 -10.43 -10.17 -16.56
CA LYS A 204 -11.66 -10.73 -15.96
C LYS A 204 -11.49 -11.06 -14.48
N SER A 205 -10.34 -11.60 -14.09
CA SER A 205 -10.04 -11.91 -12.69
C SER A 205 -9.91 -10.66 -11.82
N MET A 206 -9.31 -9.58 -12.35
CA MET A 206 -9.26 -8.28 -11.70
C MET A 206 -10.67 -7.70 -11.52
N LYS A 207 -11.49 -7.71 -12.57
CA LYS A 207 -12.88 -7.21 -12.55
C LYS A 207 -13.82 -8.02 -11.65
N ALA A 208 -13.49 -9.28 -11.36
CA ALA A 208 -14.24 -10.10 -10.43
C ALA A 208 -14.10 -9.63 -8.96
N MET A 209 -13.08 -8.81 -8.65
CA MET A 209 -12.94 -8.20 -7.32
C MET A 209 -13.92 -7.04 -7.17
N PRO A 210 -14.72 -6.97 -6.08
CA PRO A 210 -15.77 -5.95 -5.90
C PRO A 210 -15.33 -4.51 -6.17
N CYS A 211 -14.16 -4.10 -5.67
CA CYS A 211 -13.66 -2.74 -5.81
C CYS A 211 -12.99 -2.44 -7.16
N CYS A 212 -12.83 -3.43 -8.03
CA CYS A 212 -12.15 -3.31 -9.32
C CYS A 212 -13.07 -3.66 -10.51
N ASN A 213 -14.38 -3.75 -10.29
CA ASN A 213 -15.35 -4.14 -11.32
C ASN A 213 -15.40 -3.18 -12.53
N ASP A 214 -15.03 -1.93 -12.32
CA ASP A 214 -14.98 -0.86 -13.31
C ASP A 214 -13.60 -0.70 -13.97
N PHE A 215 -12.67 -1.63 -13.72
CA PHE A 215 -11.42 -1.68 -14.49
C PHE A 215 -11.74 -1.78 -15.98
N LYS A 216 -11.01 -0.98 -16.76
CA LYS A 216 -11.18 -0.88 -18.20
C LYS A 216 -11.03 -2.27 -18.83
N ASP A 217 -12.02 -2.65 -19.63
CA ASP A 217 -11.95 -3.86 -20.46
C ASP A 217 -11.14 -3.50 -21.71
N GLU A 218 -9.82 -3.52 -21.56
CA GLU A 218 -8.90 -3.24 -22.65
C GLU A 218 -8.29 -4.53 -23.22
N SER A 219 -8.07 -4.54 -24.52
CA SER A 219 -7.28 -5.57 -25.17
C SER A 219 -5.81 -5.45 -24.76
N ILE A 220 -5.04 -6.53 -24.88
CA ILE A 220 -3.60 -6.48 -24.58
C ILE A 220 -2.87 -5.44 -25.45
N SER A 221 -3.32 -5.24 -26.69
CA SER A 221 -2.70 -4.24 -27.57
C SER A 221 -2.94 -2.81 -27.09
N GLU A 222 -4.15 -2.50 -26.63
CA GLU A 222 -4.46 -1.20 -26.01
C GLU A 222 -3.68 -1.03 -24.71
N ALA A 223 -3.63 -2.07 -23.88
CA ALA A 223 -2.94 -2.05 -22.59
C ALA A 223 -1.43 -1.76 -22.73
N LEU A 224 -0.78 -2.37 -23.72
CA LEU A 224 0.69 -2.32 -23.84
C LEU A 224 1.21 -1.25 -24.82
N TYR A 225 0.37 -0.77 -25.74
CA TYR A 225 0.78 0.08 -26.85
C TYR A 225 -0.11 1.31 -27.12
N ALA A 226 -1.21 1.51 -26.40
CA ALA A 226 -1.90 2.80 -26.47
C ALA A 226 -0.98 3.93 -25.94
N LYS A 227 -0.94 5.04 -26.67
CA LYS A 227 -0.22 6.26 -26.29
C LYS A 227 -1.03 7.10 -25.31
#